data_AF-A0A2T3J4J2-F1
#
_entry.id   AF-A0A2T3J4J2-F1
#
_cell.length_a   1.000
_cell.length_b   1.000
_cell.length_c   1.000
_cell.angle_alpha   90.00
_cell.angle_beta   90.00
_cell.angle_gamma   90.00
#
_symmetry.space_group_name_H-M   'P 1'
#
loop_
_entity.id
_entity.type
_entity.pdbx_description
1 polymer ?
#
loop_
_entity_poly.entity_id
_entity_poly.type
_entity_poly.pdbx_seq_one_letter_code
_entity_poly.pdbx_strand_id
1 'polypeptide(L)'
;MDFWTLHGSKGLEADYCFILDLNQGYFGFPTERKENEIVSALMPTIDSFPHAEERRLFYVAITRSKKRCYLVADPKEPSEFVLELLSQGYDLEVISDNFTKEKLAARKCPKCKTGYMKPKSGERGVYVCSTGLGCLTEAVDCHECDGLAIKKAKHAECLTCKSKFQLCPRCKSPKVARTGKYSLFVACDGYKGEEDEKSCKYRGKLPPALKGKLKNKERIPVR
;
A
#
# COMPACT_ATOMS: atom_id res chain seq x y z
N MET A 1 -27.27 5.80 17.56
CA MET A 1 -26.17 5.82 16.57
C MET A 1 -26.50 4.71 15.61
N ASP A 2 -26.86 5.08 14.39
CA ASP A 2 -27.46 4.16 13.42
C ASP A 2 -26.51 3.92 12.27
N PHE A 3 -26.51 2.70 11.75
CA PHE A 3 -25.60 2.27 10.69
C PHE A 3 -26.39 1.96 9.43
N TRP A 4 -25.98 2.56 8.32
CA TRP A 4 -26.62 2.40 7.03
C TRP A 4 -25.56 2.19 5.95
N THR A 5 -25.92 1.42 4.92
CA THR A 5 -25.18 1.50 3.66
C THR A 5 -25.46 2.85 3.01
N LEU A 6 -24.59 3.29 2.09
CA LEU A 6 -24.81 4.55 1.36
C LEU A 6 -26.19 4.56 0.68
N HIS A 7 -26.59 3.45 0.06
CA HIS A 7 -27.92 3.31 -0.54
C HIS A 7 -29.05 3.36 0.50
N GLY A 8 -28.88 2.67 1.64
CA GLY A 8 -29.87 2.64 2.72
C GLY A 8 -30.08 4.00 3.39
N SER A 9 -29.09 4.90 3.30
CA SER A 9 -29.19 6.26 3.84
C SER A 9 -30.04 7.23 3.00
N LYS A 10 -30.47 6.82 1.80
CA LYS A 10 -31.21 7.70 0.89
C LYS A 10 -32.53 8.17 1.52
N GLY A 11 -32.73 9.48 1.58
CA GLY A 11 -33.92 10.10 2.19
C GLY A 11 -33.84 10.26 3.71
N LEU A 12 -32.79 9.73 4.35
CA LEU A 12 -32.49 9.97 5.76
C LEU A 12 -31.54 11.17 5.88
N GLU A 13 -31.56 11.86 7.01
CA GLU A 13 -30.62 12.95 7.31
C GLU A 13 -30.20 12.87 8.77
N ALA A 14 -28.98 13.33 9.06
CA ALA A 14 -28.46 13.41 10.42
C ALA A 14 -27.66 14.70 10.62
N ASP A 15 -27.55 15.16 11.87
CA ASP A 15 -26.71 16.32 12.18
C ASP A 15 -25.23 16.06 11.84
N TYR A 16 -24.75 14.86 12.16
CA TYR A 16 -23.38 14.42 11.93
C TYR A 16 -23.38 13.08 11.20
N CYS A 17 -22.57 12.98 10.15
CA CYS A 17 -22.40 11.73 9.40
C CYS A 17 -20.94 11.30 9.42
N PHE A 18 -20.71 9.99 9.53
CA PHE A 18 -19.39 9.36 9.40
C PHE A 18 -19.47 8.39 8.22
N ILE A 19 -18.80 8.71 7.12
CA ILE A 19 -18.69 7.84 5.96
C ILE A 19 -17.42 7.02 6.12
N LEU A 20 -17.61 5.72 6.33
CA LEU A 20 -16.52 4.77 6.61
C LEU A 20 -16.07 4.05 5.34
N ASP A 21 -14.91 3.41 5.42
CA ASP A 21 -14.36 2.51 4.40
C ASP A 21 -14.22 3.12 3.00
N LEU A 22 -13.85 4.41 2.93
CA LEU A 22 -13.52 5.09 1.68
C LEU A 22 -12.13 4.68 1.18
N ASN A 23 -12.01 3.42 0.77
CA ASN A 23 -10.77 2.76 0.38
C ASN A 23 -10.83 2.22 -1.06
N GLN A 24 -9.67 1.92 -1.65
CA GLN A 24 -9.55 1.17 -2.92
C GLN A 24 -9.76 -0.33 -2.71
N GLY A 25 -9.94 -1.05 -3.81
CA GLY A 25 -9.95 -2.52 -3.85
C GLY A 25 -11.34 -3.12 -4.09
N TYR A 26 -11.39 -4.45 -4.01
CA TYR A 26 -12.57 -5.24 -4.43
C TYR A 26 -13.85 -4.93 -3.64
N PHE A 27 -13.73 -4.60 -2.35
CA PHE A 27 -14.82 -4.16 -1.49
C PHE A 27 -14.73 -2.67 -1.14
N GLY A 28 -13.91 -1.93 -1.91
CA GLY A 28 -13.70 -0.51 -1.73
C GLY A 28 -14.85 0.33 -2.28
N PHE A 29 -14.65 1.64 -2.21
CA PHE A 29 -15.59 2.62 -2.74
C PHE A 29 -14.82 3.73 -3.49
N PRO A 30 -14.97 3.87 -4.82
CA PRO A 30 -15.85 3.11 -5.70
C PRO A 30 -15.48 1.61 -5.77
N THR A 31 -16.47 0.78 -6.09
CA THR A 31 -16.27 -0.67 -6.14
C THR A 31 -15.48 -1.06 -7.40
N GLU A 32 -14.43 -1.87 -7.22
CA GLU A 32 -13.72 -2.50 -8.34
C GLU A 32 -14.39 -3.81 -8.80
N ARG A 33 -15.50 -4.21 -8.16
CA ARG A 33 -16.25 -5.38 -8.54
C ARG A 33 -16.89 -5.14 -9.90
N LYS A 34 -16.36 -5.80 -10.93
CA LYS A 34 -16.98 -5.80 -12.25
C LYS A 34 -18.40 -6.35 -12.17
N GLU A 35 -19.36 -5.57 -12.62
CA GLU A 35 -20.69 -6.08 -12.94
C GLU A 35 -20.61 -7.08 -14.08
N ASN A 36 -21.60 -7.96 -14.19
CA ASN A 36 -21.65 -8.93 -15.27
C ASN A 36 -21.75 -8.18 -16.61
N GLU A 37 -20.83 -8.45 -17.54
CA GLU A 37 -20.75 -7.78 -18.85
C GLU A 37 -22.08 -7.89 -19.63
N ILE A 38 -22.82 -8.99 -19.45
CA ILE A 38 -24.15 -9.19 -20.07
C ILE A 38 -25.16 -8.18 -19.50
N VAL A 39 -25.15 -7.98 -18.18
CA VAL A 39 -26.06 -7.04 -17.52
C VAL A 39 -25.72 -5.62 -17.95
N SER A 40 -24.42 -5.27 -17.96
CA SER A 40 -23.94 -3.97 -18.43
C SER A 40 -24.34 -3.68 -19.88
N ALA A 41 -24.28 -4.67 -20.77
CA ALA A 41 -24.69 -4.53 -22.18
C ALA A 41 -26.21 -4.30 -22.37
N LEU A 42 -27.02 -4.70 -21.39
CA LEU A 42 -28.48 -4.50 -21.39
C LEU A 42 -28.89 -3.19 -20.71
N MET A 43 -27.96 -2.50 -20.04
CA MET A 43 -28.22 -1.21 -19.42
C MET A 43 -28.18 -0.07 -20.46
N PRO A 44 -28.93 1.02 -20.24
CA PRO A 44 -28.82 2.24 -21.03
C PRO A 44 -27.38 2.74 -21.07
N THR A 45 -27.02 3.49 -22.12
CA THR A 45 -25.66 4.01 -22.33
C THR A 45 -25.09 4.62 -21.05
N ILE A 46 -24.02 4.00 -20.55
CA ILE A 46 -23.28 4.39 -19.36
C ILE A 46 -22.79 5.84 -19.53
N ASP A 47 -23.02 6.65 -18.49
CA ASP A 47 -22.48 7.99 -18.38
C ASP A 47 -20.95 7.92 -18.61
N SER A 48 -20.42 8.71 -19.54
CA SER A 48 -19.01 8.63 -19.96
C SER A 48 -18.00 8.94 -18.85
N PHE A 49 -18.49 9.44 -17.71
CA PHE A 49 -17.68 9.79 -16.57
C PHE A 49 -17.34 8.56 -15.70
N PRO A 50 -16.05 8.33 -15.34
CA PRO A 50 -15.66 7.18 -14.53
C PRO A 50 -16.44 7.08 -13.21
N HIS A 51 -16.94 5.89 -12.87
CA HIS A 51 -17.65 5.63 -11.61
C HIS A 51 -18.84 6.59 -11.37
N ALA A 52 -19.57 6.97 -12.42
CA ALA A 52 -20.63 7.98 -12.33
C ALA A 52 -21.71 7.63 -11.29
N GLU A 53 -22.12 6.37 -11.19
CA GLU A 53 -23.14 5.93 -10.22
C GLU A 53 -22.64 6.05 -8.78
N GLU A 54 -21.44 5.54 -8.48
CA GLU A 54 -20.84 5.64 -7.15
C GLU A 54 -20.56 7.09 -6.77
N ARG A 55 -20.18 7.95 -7.72
CA ARG A 55 -19.98 9.39 -7.46
C ARG A 55 -21.29 10.07 -7.05
N ARG A 56 -22.39 9.76 -7.73
CA ARG A 56 -23.72 10.27 -7.34
C ARG A 56 -24.10 9.77 -5.95
N LEU A 57 -23.80 8.51 -5.65
CA LEU A 57 -24.04 7.93 -4.33
C LEU A 57 -23.18 8.60 -3.25
N PHE A 58 -21.91 8.87 -3.53
CA PHE A 58 -21.00 9.57 -2.63
C PHE A 58 -21.49 10.98 -2.31
N TYR A 59 -21.91 11.72 -3.34
CA TYR A 59 -22.50 13.04 -3.20
C TYR A 59 -23.76 13.00 -2.31
N VAL A 60 -24.65 12.03 -2.55
CA VAL A 60 -25.84 11.84 -1.71
C VAL A 60 -25.44 11.62 -0.26
N ALA A 61 -24.43 10.78 0.01
CA ALA A 61 -23.98 10.48 1.36
C ALA A 61 -23.37 11.69 2.08
N ILE A 62 -22.52 12.47 1.40
CA ILE A 62 -21.95 13.70 1.98
C ILE A 62 -23.07 14.68 2.34
N THR A 63 -24.06 14.84 1.46
CA THR A 63 -25.18 15.76 1.66
C THR A 63 -26.23 15.27 2.66
N ARG A 64 -26.07 14.10 3.28
CA ARG A 64 -26.96 13.65 4.38
C ARG A 64 -26.68 14.35 5.70
N SER A 65 -25.50 14.96 5.87
CA SER A 65 -25.15 15.67 7.09
C SER A 65 -25.67 17.10 7.09
N LYS A 66 -26.33 17.53 8.17
CA LYS A 66 -26.80 18.92 8.33
C LYS A 66 -25.72 19.86 8.87
N LYS A 67 -24.79 19.35 9.68
CA LYS A 67 -23.74 20.15 10.32
C LYS A 67 -22.35 19.79 9.84
N ARG A 68 -21.91 18.54 10.02
CA ARG A 68 -20.57 18.08 9.59
C ARG A 68 -20.60 16.64 9.06
N CYS A 69 -19.83 16.39 8.02
CA CYS A 69 -19.57 15.06 7.47
C CYS A 69 -18.09 14.70 7.70
N TYR A 70 -17.84 13.55 8.29
CA TYR A 70 -16.51 13.00 8.48
C TYR A 70 -16.27 11.87 7.48
N LEU A 71 -15.18 11.97 6.74
CA LEU A 71 -14.76 10.96 5.76
C LEU A 71 -13.62 10.15 6.34
N VAL A 72 -13.78 8.83 6.42
CA VAL A 72 -12.79 7.92 7.01
C VAL A 72 -12.24 6.99 5.92
N ALA A 73 -10.93 7.06 5.73
CA ALA A 73 -10.19 6.27 4.75
C ALA A 73 -8.86 5.77 5.34
N ASP A 74 -8.32 4.67 4.80
CA ASP A 74 -6.96 4.20 5.08
C ASP A 74 -5.98 4.91 4.13
N PRO A 75 -5.00 5.67 4.64
CA PRO A 75 -3.97 6.33 3.81
C PRO A 75 -3.06 5.35 3.05
N LYS A 76 -3.13 4.05 3.31
CA LYS A 76 -2.39 2.99 2.59
C LYS A 76 -3.14 2.50 1.35
N GLU A 77 -4.43 2.77 1.25
CA GLU A 77 -5.26 2.44 0.09
C GLU A 77 -6.44 3.41 -0.04
N PRO A 78 -6.19 4.73 -0.12
CA PRO A 78 -7.25 5.73 -0.07
C PRO A 78 -8.09 5.70 -1.34
N SER A 79 -9.41 5.80 -1.19
CA SER A 79 -10.36 5.95 -2.31
C SER A 79 -9.94 7.08 -3.26
N GLU A 80 -10.17 6.89 -4.55
CA GLU A 80 -9.96 7.95 -5.55
C GLU A 80 -10.80 9.20 -5.23
N PHE A 81 -12.01 9.05 -4.69
CA PHE A 81 -12.86 10.20 -4.36
C PHE A 81 -12.26 11.04 -3.24
N VAL A 82 -11.62 10.42 -2.25
CA VAL A 82 -10.91 11.12 -1.18
C VAL A 82 -9.69 11.86 -1.73
N LEU A 83 -8.94 11.24 -2.65
CA LEU A 83 -7.79 11.86 -3.29
C LEU A 83 -8.18 13.06 -4.16
N GLU A 84 -9.30 12.97 -4.87
CA GLU A 84 -9.84 14.07 -5.67
C GLU A 84 -10.20 15.27 -4.79
N LEU A 85 -10.93 15.03 -3.69
CA LEU A 85 -11.27 16.06 -2.71
C LEU A 85 -10.02 16.78 -2.18
N LEU A 86 -8.97 16.03 -1.85
CA LEU A 86 -7.69 16.59 -1.39
C LEU A 86 -6.92 17.36 -2.48
N SER A 87 -7.16 17.05 -3.76
CA SER A 87 -6.44 17.65 -4.88
C SER A 87 -7.06 18.94 -5.40
N GLN A 88 -8.39 19.08 -5.33
CA GLN A 88 -9.15 20.18 -5.94
C GLN A 88 -9.17 21.47 -5.10
N GLY A 89 -8.50 21.48 -3.95
CA GLY A 89 -8.35 22.69 -3.13
C GLY A 89 -9.62 23.10 -2.39
N TYR A 90 -10.53 22.15 -2.13
CA TYR A 90 -11.65 22.37 -1.22
C TYR A 90 -11.16 22.67 0.20
N ASP A 91 -11.94 23.46 0.94
CA ASP A 91 -11.70 23.70 2.36
C ASP A 91 -12.08 22.46 3.17
N LEU A 92 -11.10 21.58 3.39
CA LEU A 92 -11.24 20.31 4.09
C LEU A 92 -10.37 20.32 5.35
N GLU A 93 -10.99 20.02 6.48
CA GLU A 93 -10.27 19.81 7.74
C GLU A 93 -9.64 18.41 7.76
N VAL A 94 -8.35 18.32 7.45
CA VAL A 94 -7.61 17.05 7.50
C VAL A 94 -7.16 16.76 8.94
N ILE A 95 -7.92 15.90 9.63
CA ILE A 95 -7.69 15.57 11.04
C ILE A 95 -6.44 14.67 11.24
N SER A 96 -6.13 13.81 10.27
CA SER A 96 -5.05 12.82 10.39
C SER A 96 -3.81 13.25 9.63
N ASP A 97 -2.66 13.33 10.33
CA ASP A 97 -1.38 13.66 9.70
C ASP A 97 -1.00 12.71 8.55
N ASN A 98 -1.55 11.49 8.53
CA ASN A 98 -1.27 10.49 7.49
C ASN A 98 -1.87 10.83 6.12
N PHE A 99 -2.78 11.81 6.06
CA PHE A 99 -3.37 12.32 4.82
C PHE A 99 -2.70 13.61 4.32
N THR A 100 -1.61 14.05 4.94
CA THR A 100 -0.76 15.12 4.40
C THR A 100 -0.18 14.74 3.04
N LYS A 101 0.06 15.74 2.18
CA LYS A 101 0.58 15.53 0.82
C LYS A 101 1.92 14.80 0.83
N GLU A 102 2.81 15.12 1.78
CA GLU A 102 4.11 14.45 1.88
C GLU A 102 3.98 12.97 2.27
N LYS A 103 3.14 12.65 3.27
CA LYS A 103 2.98 11.27 3.75
C LYS A 103 2.25 10.38 2.74
N LEU A 104 1.25 10.91 2.03
CA LEU A 104 0.60 10.20 0.92
C LEU A 104 1.59 9.96 -0.23
N ALA A 105 2.39 10.96 -0.59
CA ALA A 105 3.41 10.82 -1.64
C ALA A 105 4.47 9.77 -1.27
N ALA A 106 4.89 9.71 0.01
CA ALA A 106 5.88 8.75 0.49
C ALA A 106 5.44 7.27 0.35
N ARG A 107 4.12 7.00 0.35
CA ARG A 107 3.54 5.66 0.17
C ARG A 107 3.09 5.37 -1.25
N LYS A 108 3.11 6.35 -2.15
CA LYS A 108 2.63 6.17 -3.51
C LYS A 108 3.48 5.16 -4.26
N CYS A 109 2.83 4.25 -4.99
CA CYS A 109 3.54 3.29 -5.82
C CYS A 109 4.26 4.03 -6.95
N PRO A 110 5.56 3.79 -7.20
CA PRO A 110 6.29 4.43 -8.29
C PRO A 110 5.98 3.84 -9.66
N LYS A 111 5.32 2.67 -9.73
CA LYS A 111 5.10 1.93 -10.98
C LYS A 111 3.73 2.20 -11.60
N CYS A 112 2.69 2.39 -10.78
CA CYS A 112 1.34 2.70 -11.26
C CYS A 112 0.90 4.08 -10.77
N LYS A 113 -0.11 4.66 -11.43
CA LYS A 113 -0.58 6.02 -11.12
C LYS A 113 -1.46 6.09 -9.87
N THR A 114 -2.21 5.02 -9.59
CA THR A 114 -3.32 5.00 -8.62
C THR A 114 -2.98 4.30 -7.30
N GLY A 115 -2.00 3.39 -7.32
CA GLY A 115 -1.74 2.50 -6.19
C GLY A 115 -0.84 3.09 -5.11
N TYR A 116 -1.01 2.56 -3.90
CA TYR A 116 -0.25 2.88 -2.70
C TYR A 116 0.34 1.62 -2.08
N MET A 117 1.40 1.76 -1.31
CA MET A 117 2.09 0.63 -0.69
C MET A 117 1.44 0.29 0.64
N LYS A 118 0.81 -0.89 0.70
CA LYS A 118 0.17 -1.43 1.91
C LYS A 118 0.91 -2.68 2.41
N PRO A 119 0.93 -2.95 3.72
CA PRO A 119 1.58 -4.14 4.26
C PRO A 119 0.91 -5.41 3.73
N LYS A 120 1.73 -6.42 3.42
CA LYS A 120 1.26 -7.71 2.94
C LYS A 120 0.79 -8.56 4.13
N SER A 121 -0.44 -9.06 4.07
CA SER A 121 -0.99 -9.94 5.11
C SER A 121 -0.10 -11.17 5.33
N GLY A 122 0.29 -11.42 6.59
CA GLY A 122 1.11 -12.57 6.99
C GLY A 122 2.62 -12.42 6.81
N GLU A 123 3.11 -11.37 6.14
CA GLU A 123 4.54 -11.11 5.94
C GLU A 123 4.93 -9.73 6.49
N ARG A 124 5.52 -9.71 7.69
CA ARG A 124 5.99 -8.46 8.32
C ARG A 124 7.11 -7.83 7.49
N GLY A 125 7.04 -6.51 7.31
CA GLY A 125 8.04 -5.72 6.59
C GLY A 125 8.05 -5.93 5.08
N VAL A 126 7.03 -6.59 4.54
CA VAL A 126 6.78 -6.69 3.10
C VAL A 126 5.54 -5.88 2.76
N TYR A 127 5.63 -5.10 1.70
CA TYR A 127 4.56 -4.24 1.21
C TYR A 127 4.23 -4.59 -0.23
N VAL A 128 2.96 -4.44 -0.59
CA VAL A 128 2.41 -4.67 -1.92
C VAL A 128 1.62 -3.45 -2.37
N CYS A 129 1.52 -3.25 -3.67
CA CYS A 129 0.67 -2.21 -4.23
C CYS A 129 -0.82 -2.49 -3.96
N SER A 130 -1.58 -1.46 -3.58
CA SER A 130 -3.02 -1.53 -3.30
C SER A 130 -3.83 -1.99 -4.53
N THR A 131 -3.38 -1.67 -5.74
CA THR A 131 -4.00 -2.08 -7.02
C THR A 131 -4.00 -3.60 -7.25
N GLY A 132 -3.24 -4.37 -6.46
CA GLY A 132 -3.23 -5.84 -6.55
C GLY A 132 -2.78 -6.35 -7.93
N LEU A 133 -3.64 -7.10 -8.63
CA LEU A 133 -3.33 -7.70 -9.94
C LEU A 133 -2.99 -6.68 -11.01
N GLY A 134 -3.47 -5.43 -10.90
CA GLY A 134 -3.09 -4.35 -11.82
C GLY A 134 -1.64 -3.88 -11.64
N CYS A 135 -1.01 -4.16 -10.49
CA CYS A 135 0.38 -3.78 -10.24
C CYS A 135 1.06 -4.71 -9.20
N LEU A 136 1.83 -5.68 -9.67
CA LEU A 136 2.57 -6.65 -8.82
C LEU A 136 3.84 -6.06 -8.16
N THR A 137 3.86 -4.76 -7.87
CA THR A 137 5.02 -4.12 -7.23
C THR A 137 5.07 -4.49 -5.76
N GLU A 138 6.23 -4.95 -5.31
CA GLU A 138 6.51 -5.24 -3.91
C GLU A 138 7.59 -4.30 -3.38
N ALA A 139 7.52 -3.98 -2.09
CA ALA A 139 8.57 -3.29 -1.36
C ALA A 139 8.87 -3.98 -0.03
N VAL A 140 9.94 -3.52 0.60
CA VAL A 140 10.33 -3.83 1.97
C VAL A 140 10.70 -2.54 2.69
N ASP A 141 10.73 -2.54 4.01
CA ASP A 141 11.25 -1.41 4.78
C ASP A 141 12.66 -1.05 4.34
N CYS A 142 13.07 0.22 4.38
CA CYS A 142 14.46 0.61 4.20
C CYS A 142 15.25 0.39 5.51
N HIS A 143 16.59 0.24 5.41
CA HIS A 143 17.45 0.05 6.59
C HIS A 143 18.16 1.34 7.04
N GLU A 144 18.20 2.35 6.18
CA GLU A 144 18.85 3.64 6.44
C GLU A 144 17.83 4.73 6.84
N CYS A 145 16.56 4.54 6.51
CA CYS A 145 15.48 5.48 6.83
C CYS A 145 14.16 4.73 7.02
N ASP A 146 13.14 5.43 7.51
CA ASP A 146 11.78 4.90 7.67
C ASP A 146 10.98 4.84 6.36
N GLY A 147 11.67 4.90 5.22
CA GLY A 147 11.07 4.82 3.89
C GLY A 147 10.88 3.39 3.39
N LEU A 148 10.25 3.24 2.24
CA LEU A 148 10.06 1.95 1.56
C LEU A 148 11.06 1.76 0.42
N ALA A 149 11.51 0.52 0.24
CA ALA A 149 12.43 0.11 -0.81
C ALA A 149 11.80 -0.90 -1.77
N ILE A 150 11.70 -0.52 -3.03
CA ILE A 150 10.98 -1.25 -4.07
C ILE A 150 11.84 -2.40 -4.55
N LYS A 151 11.27 -3.62 -4.52
CA LYS A 151 11.94 -4.83 -4.99
C LYS A 151 12.05 -4.81 -6.52
N LYS A 152 13.26 -4.95 -7.03
CA LYS A 152 13.58 -5.27 -8.43
C LYS A 152 14.01 -6.74 -8.52
N ALA A 153 14.55 -7.17 -9.66
CA ALA A 153 14.91 -8.56 -9.88
C ALA A 153 15.99 -9.11 -8.92
N LYS A 154 17.03 -8.32 -8.61
CA LYS A 154 18.19 -8.75 -7.80
C LYS A 154 18.50 -7.84 -6.61
N HIS A 155 17.89 -6.67 -6.56
CA HIS A 155 18.10 -5.66 -5.53
C HIS A 155 16.80 -4.95 -5.22
N ALA A 156 16.76 -4.22 -4.11
CA ALA A 156 15.73 -3.24 -3.83
C ALA A 156 16.35 -1.84 -3.72
N GLU A 157 15.56 -0.82 -4.05
CA GLU A 157 15.97 0.59 -4.04
C GLU A 157 14.98 1.42 -3.24
N CYS A 158 15.48 2.18 -2.27
CA CYS A 158 14.66 3.05 -1.44
C CYS A 158 14.09 4.23 -2.25
N LEU A 159 12.81 4.53 -2.06
CA LEU A 159 12.17 5.69 -2.68
C LEU A 159 12.70 7.01 -2.12
N THR A 160 12.97 7.05 -0.81
CA THR A 160 13.39 8.24 -0.07
C THR A 160 14.90 8.46 -0.15
N CYS A 161 15.72 7.58 0.44
CA CYS A 161 17.17 7.78 0.53
C CYS A 161 17.98 7.23 -0.67
N LYS A 162 17.32 6.60 -1.66
CA LYS A 162 17.95 5.96 -2.84
C LYS A 162 18.97 4.84 -2.54
N SER A 163 19.08 4.41 -1.29
CA SER A 163 19.91 3.26 -0.90
C SER A 163 19.51 1.99 -1.65
N LYS A 164 20.51 1.18 -1.99
CA LYS A 164 20.34 -0.07 -2.74
C LYS A 164 20.95 -1.23 -1.98
N PHE A 165 20.18 -2.31 -1.81
CA PHE A 165 20.66 -3.53 -1.18
C PHE A 165 20.17 -4.78 -1.91
N GLN A 166 20.93 -5.86 -1.78
CA GLN A 166 20.71 -7.10 -2.51
C GLN A 166 19.54 -7.91 -1.95
N LEU A 167 18.83 -8.58 -2.85
CA LEU A 167 17.75 -9.50 -2.51
C LEU A 167 18.19 -10.96 -2.67
N CYS A 168 17.56 -11.84 -1.91
CA CYS A 168 17.75 -13.28 -1.99
C CYS A 168 17.23 -13.81 -3.34
N PRO A 169 18.02 -14.60 -4.09
CA PRO A 169 17.58 -15.15 -5.38
C PRO A 169 16.46 -16.20 -5.24
N ARG A 170 16.23 -16.75 -4.04
CA ARG A 170 15.19 -17.77 -3.79
C ARG A 170 13.83 -17.15 -3.41
N CYS A 171 13.81 -16.26 -2.42
CA CYS A 171 12.55 -15.73 -1.85
C CYS A 171 12.39 -14.21 -1.99
N LYS A 172 13.35 -13.50 -2.62
CA LYS A 172 13.35 -12.04 -2.78
C LYS A 172 13.30 -11.21 -1.48
N SER A 173 13.50 -11.81 -0.31
CA SER A 173 13.74 -11.07 0.94
C SER A 173 15.15 -10.44 0.94
N PRO A 174 15.41 -9.40 1.73
CA PRO A 174 16.74 -8.78 1.81
C PRO A 174 17.82 -9.78 2.23
N LYS A 175 19.03 -9.60 1.69
CA LYS A 175 20.22 -10.27 2.21
C LYS A 175 20.79 -9.47 3.37
N VAL A 176 21.14 -10.15 4.44
CA VAL A 176 21.75 -9.58 5.65
C VAL A 176 23.06 -10.26 5.98
N ALA A 177 24.00 -9.52 6.56
CA ALA A 177 25.20 -10.08 7.17
C ALA A 177 24.81 -10.75 8.51
N ARG A 178 25.21 -12.00 8.72
CA ARG A 178 25.03 -12.69 10.00
C ARG A 178 26.36 -13.21 10.53
N THR A 179 26.49 -13.20 11.85
CA THR A 179 27.72 -13.67 12.53
C THR A 179 27.72 -15.19 12.58
N GLY A 180 28.75 -15.80 12.00
CA GLY A 180 29.04 -17.23 12.15
C GLY A 180 30.16 -17.47 13.16
N LYS A 181 30.55 -18.74 13.35
CA LYS A 181 31.57 -19.16 14.32
C LYS A 181 32.95 -18.50 14.11
N TYR A 182 33.31 -18.20 12.86
CA TYR A 182 34.64 -17.68 12.50
C TYR A 182 34.59 -16.34 11.74
N SER A 183 33.49 -16.04 11.05
CA SER A 183 33.37 -14.82 10.25
C SER A 183 31.91 -14.45 9.97
N LEU A 184 31.67 -13.22 9.53
CA LEU A 184 30.40 -12.82 8.94
C LEU A 184 30.15 -13.58 7.63
N PHE A 185 28.89 -13.93 7.38
CA PHE A 185 28.42 -14.54 6.14
C PHE A 185 27.13 -13.89 5.67
N VAL A 186 26.77 -14.12 4.41
CA VAL A 186 25.53 -13.59 3.83
C VAL A 186 24.40 -14.59 4.08
N ALA A 187 23.33 -14.13 4.72
CA ALA A 187 22.13 -14.91 4.98
C ALA A 187 20.89 -14.22 4.40
N CYS A 188 19.83 -14.99 4.21
CA CYS A 188 18.51 -14.42 3.94
C CYS A 188 17.88 -13.88 5.23
N ASP A 189 17.28 -12.69 5.16
CA ASP A 189 16.51 -12.14 6.28
C ASP A 189 15.24 -12.96 6.58
N GLY A 190 14.66 -13.57 5.55
CA GLY A 190 13.51 -14.48 5.66
C GLY A 190 13.82 -15.86 6.28
N TYR A 191 15.01 -16.04 6.87
CA TYR A 191 15.33 -17.25 7.62
C TYR A 191 14.71 -17.20 9.03
N LYS A 192 13.82 -18.15 9.33
CA LYS A 192 13.12 -18.30 10.61
C LYS A 192 13.54 -19.54 11.43
N GLY A 193 14.46 -20.35 10.91
CA GLY A 193 14.88 -21.60 11.53
C GLY A 193 15.04 -22.72 10.50
N GLU A 194 15.54 -23.88 10.95
CA GLU A 194 15.62 -25.08 10.10
C GLU A 194 14.29 -25.85 10.04
N GLU A 195 13.47 -25.78 11.09
CA GLU A 195 12.22 -26.53 11.23
C GLU A 195 11.06 -25.88 10.44
N ASP A 196 11.13 -24.57 10.20
CA ASP A 196 10.12 -23.85 9.41
C ASP A 196 10.28 -24.18 7.91
N GLU A 197 9.33 -24.90 7.33
CA GLU A 197 9.34 -25.24 5.89
C GLU A 197 9.33 -24.00 4.98
N LYS A 198 8.72 -22.90 5.45
CA LYS A 198 8.65 -21.61 4.73
C LYS A 198 9.91 -20.75 4.92
N SER A 199 10.85 -21.17 5.75
CA SER A 199 12.10 -20.45 6.02
C SER A 199 13.05 -20.51 4.83
N CYS A 200 13.57 -19.36 4.42
CA CYS A 200 14.56 -19.33 3.34
C CYS A 200 15.96 -19.67 3.85
N LYS A 201 16.42 -20.89 3.57
CA LYS A 201 17.74 -21.43 3.99
C LYS A 201 18.93 -20.96 3.14
N TYR A 202 18.81 -19.85 2.41
CA TYR A 202 19.90 -19.34 1.57
C TYR A 202 21.06 -18.84 2.43
N ARG A 203 22.27 -19.32 2.10
CA ARG A 203 23.55 -18.87 2.68
C ARG A 203 24.53 -18.60 1.54
N GLY A 204 25.36 -17.58 1.70
CA GLY A 204 26.39 -17.19 0.74
C GLY A 204 27.65 -16.68 1.43
N LYS A 205 28.77 -16.69 0.70
CA LYS A 205 30.02 -16.10 1.17
C LYS A 205 29.93 -14.58 1.09
N LEU A 206 30.47 -13.89 2.10
CA LEU A 206 30.57 -12.44 2.09
C LEU A 206 31.60 -11.99 1.03
N PRO A 207 31.27 -11.04 0.14
CA PRO A 207 32.21 -10.51 -0.83
C PRO A 207 33.47 -9.97 -0.12
N PRO A 208 34.69 -10.23 -0.65
CA PRO A 208 35.94 -9.80 -0.01
C PRO A 208 35.99 -8.30 0.31
N ALA A 209 35.43 -7.46 -0.56
CA ALA A 209 35.42 -6.00 -0.40
C ALA A 209 34.57 -5.48 0.78
N LEU A 210 33.69 -6.32 1.33
CA LEU A 210 32.79 -5.96 2.43
C LEU A 210 33.23 -6.57 3.78
N LYS A 211 34.30 -7.37 3.78
CA LYS A 211 34.86 -7.94 5.02
C LYS A 211 35.39 -6.81 5.92
N GLY A 212 34.98 -6.81 7.18
CA GLY A 212 35.38 -5.81 8.18
C GLY A 212 34.62 -4.47 8.13
N LYS A 213 33.75 -4.25 7.13
CA LYS A 213 32.97 -3.01 6.98
C LYS A 213 31.51 -3.12 7.39
N LEU A 214 30.99 -4.34 7.50
CA LEU A 214 29.59 -4.60 7.86
C LEU A 214 29.49 -5.17 9.28
N LYS A 215 28.42 -4.81 9.98
CA LYS A 215 28.05 -5.39 11.29
C LYS A 215 26.96 -6.46 11.14
N ASN A 216 26.68 -7.15 12.24
CA ASN A 216 25.61 -8.16 12.28
C ASN A 216 24.24 -7.53 11.96
N LYS A 217 23.42 -8.24 11.19
CA LYS A 217 22.09 -7.86 10.69
C LYS A 217 22.04 -6.68 9.69
N GLU A 218 23.18 -6.12 9.29
CA GLU A 218 23.20 -5.10 8.24
C GLU A 218 22.87 -5.68 6.86
N ARG A 219 22.18 -4.91 6.02
CA ARG A 219 21.83 -5.34 4.67
C ARG A 219 23.04 -5.32 3.76
N ILE A 220 23.10 -6.25 2.81
CA ILE A 220 24.22 -6.31 1.86
C ILE A 220 23.99 -5.26 0.76
N PRO A 221 24.85 -4.22 0.63
CA PRO A 221 24.67 -3.19 -0.39
C PRO A 221 24.87 -3.74 -1.81
N VAL A 222 24.28 -3.05 -2.78
CA VAL A 222 24.58 -3.26 -4.20
C VAL A 222 25.79 -2.40 -4.56
N ARG A 223 26.70 -2.96 -5.37
CA ARG A 223 27.83 -2.20 -5.93
C ARG A 223 27.36 -1.29 -7.07
#